data_AF-A0A4D7H2P5-F1
#
_entry.id   AF-A0A4D7H2P5-F1
#
_cell.length_a   1.000
_cell.length_b   1.000
_cell.length_c   1.000
_cell.angle_alpha   90.00
_cell.angle_beta   90.00
_cell.angle_gamma   90.00
#
_symmetry.space_group_name_H-M   'P 1'
#
loop_
_entity.id
_entity.type
_entity.pdbx_description
1 polymer ?
#
loop_
_entity_poly.entity_id
_entity_poly.type
_entity_poly.pdbx_seq_one_letter_code
_entity_poly.pdbx_strand_id
1 'polypeptide(L)'
;MCEAAEREHMPDLIPLSRRSPALDAAVSLYWELYGDAERGWGSRVEAATQFERHAEYPGYRGFAAVEADEVLGFVYGYTSAPGQFYHDQLAATLGPDRTSEWLGDCFEFVELAVADDARRQGLGTDLHDTVLDGLVHETSVLTTGVENEPARRLYERNGWRTIHDSFELNGTNPMVVMGRELSEEDARPLAETVGTAGPSGSPSDRRRSGGD
;
A
#
# COMPACT_ATOMS: atom_id res chain seq x y z
N MET A 1 32.97 19.36 12.28
CA MET A 1 32.10 20.20 11.42
C MET A 1 32.29 19.71 9.99
N CYS A 2 31.38 19.01 9.33
CA CYS A 2 29.99 18.69 9.55
C CYS A 2 29.88 17.21 9.11
N GLU A 3 29.47 16.29 9.99
CA GLU A 3 29.07 14.95 9.56
C GLU A 3 27.89 15.14 8.61
N ALA A 4 28.08 14.80 7.35
CA ALA A 4 26.98 14.62 6.43
C ALA A 4 26.14 13.49 7.03
N ALA A 5 24.92 13.81 7.45
CA ALA A 5 23.95 12.82 7.88
C ALA A 5 23.94 11.72 6.82
N GLU A 6 24.39 10.54 7.22
CA GLU A 6 24.23 9.32 6.45
C GLU A 6 22.75 9.28 6.08
N ARG A 7 22.45 9.34 4.78
CA ARG A 7 21.10 9.01 4.33
C ARG A 7 20.92 7.56 4.75
N GLU A 8 20.17 7.35 5.83
CA GLU A 8 19.70 6.03 6.25
C GLU A 8 19.21 5.33 4.99
N HIS A 9 19.78 4.16 4.71
CA HIS A 9 19.47 3.42 3.49
C HIS A 9 17.99 3.09 3.53
N MET A 10 17.21 3.70 2.64
CA MET A 10 15.78 3.42 2.58
C MET A 10 15.62 2.02 1.98
N PRO A 11 14.84 1.12 2.61
CA PRO A 11 14.66 -0.24 2.12
C PRO A 11 14.08 -0.24 0.70
N ASP A 12 14.47 -1.24 -0.08
CA ASP A 12 13.97 -1.40 -1.45
C ASP A 12 12.49 -1.82 -1.41
N LEU A 13 11.64 -1.09 -2.13
CA LEU A 13 10.24 -1.45 -2.31
C LEU A 13 10.10 -2.38 -3.52
N ILE A 14 9.76 -3.63 -3.27
CA ILE A 14 9.53 -4.63 -4.31
C ILE A 14 8.06 -5.04 -4.39
N PRO A 15 7.54 -5.42 -5.57
CA PRO A 15 6.17 -5.89 -5.70
C PRO A 15 5.90 -7.12 -4.84
N LEU A 16 4.92 -7.02 -3.94
CA LEU A 16 4.35 -8.15 -3.22
C LEU A 16 3.34 -8.80 -4.17
N SER A 17 3.60 -10.01 -4.62
CA SER A 17 2.68 -10.75 -5.50
C SER A 17 2.66 -12.22 -5.15
N ARG A 18 1.63 -12.94 -5.61
CA ARG A 18 1.47 -14.38 -5.35
C ARG A 18 2.70 -15.22 -5.71
N ARG A 19 3.44 -14.81 -6.75
CA ARG A 19 4.62 -15.52 -7.25
C ARG A 19 5.94 -14.98 -6.71
N SER A 20 5.91 -13.93 -5.90
CA SER A 20 7.11 -13.34 -5.33
C SER A 20 7.57 -14.13 -4.10
N PRO A 21 8.90 -14.30 -3.90
CA PRO A 21 9.41 -14.85 -2.66
C PRO A 21 9.08 -13.97 -1.44
N ALA A 22 8.81 -12.68 -1.66
CA ALA A 22 8.40 -11.74 -0.63
C ALA A 22 7.06 -12.09 0.03
N LEU A 23 6.20 -12.87 -0.62
CA LEU A 23 4.89 -13.24 -0.05
C LEU A 23 5.04 -14.08 1.23
N ASP A 24 5.86 -15.12 1.19
CA ASP A 24 6.04 -15.99 2.36
C ASP A 24 6.72 -15.23 3.51
N ALA A 25 7.65 -14.33 3.19
CA ALA A 25 8.28 -13.45 4.17
C ALA A 25 7.29 -12.44 4.78
N ALA A 26 6.40 -11.84 3.98
CA ALA A 26 5.33 -10.99 4.48
C ALA A 26 4.35 -11.74 5.38
N VAL A 27 4.01 -12.98 5.04
CA VAL A 27 3.19 -13.87 5.90
C VAL A 27 3.91 -14.20 7.20
N SER A 28 5.22 -14.46 7.17
CA SER A 28 6.02 -14.65 8.38
C SER A 28 6.00 -13.41 9.26
N LEU A 29 6.25 -12.22 8.71
CA LEU A 29 6.20 -10.97 9.47
C LEU A 29 4.80 -10.72 10.05
N TYR A 30 3.74 -10.93 9.27
CA TYR A 30 2.36 -10.84 9.77
C TYR A 30 2.17 -11.77 10.98
N TRP A 31 2.62 -13.02 10.87
CA TRP A 31 2.46 -14.02 11.92
C TRP A 31 3.26 -13.68 13.18
N GLU A 32 4.47 -13.13 13.03
CA GLU A 32 5.28 -12.66 14.16
C GLU A 32 4.60 -11.50 14.91
N LEU A 33 3.97 -10.59 14.18
CA LEU A 33 3.31 -9.43 14.76
C LEU A 33 1.94 -9.74 15.36
N TYR A 34 1.18 -10.66 14.74
CA TYR A 34 -0.24 -10.84 15.01
C TYR A 34 -0.68 -12.29 15.25
N GLY A 35 0.22 -13.27 15.22
CA GLY A 35 -0.12 -14.69 15.37
C GLY A 35 -0.75 -15.03 16.73
N ASP A 36 -0.40 -14.29 17.78
CA ASP A 36 -1.00 -14.38 19.11
C ASP A 36 -2.10 -13.33 19.36
N ALA A 37 -2.38 -12.47 18.38
CA ALA A 37 -3.43 -11.47 18.52
C ALA A 37 -4.80 -12.13 18.35
N GLU A 38 -5.78 -11.74 19.17
CA GLU A 38 -7.18 -12.17 19.03
C GLU A 38 -7.78 -11.84 17.65
N ARG A 39 -7.13 -10.95 16.90
CA ARG A 39 -7.53 -10.47 15.56
C ARG A 39 -6.73 -11.10 14.43
N GLY A 40 -5.71 -11.89 14.75
CA GLY A 40 -4.92 -12.62 13.76
C GLY A 40 -5.70 -13.79 13.17
N TRP A 41 -5.22 -14.29 12.03
CA TRP A 41 -5.70 -15.56 11.49
C TRP A 41 -5.47 -16.70 12.48
N GLY A 42 -6.35 -17.72 12.50
CA GLY A 42 -6.26 -18.83 13.46
C GLY A 42 -4.99 -19.69 13.32
N SER A 43 -4.27 -19.57 12.20
CA SER A 43 -2.95 -20.16 11.97
C SER A 43 -2.17 -19.42 10.88
N ARG A 44 -0.84 -19.59 10.85
CA ARG A 44 0.00 -19.08 9.75
C ARG A 44 -0.43 -19.63 8.38
N VAL A 45 -0.93 -20.87 8.34
CA VAL A 45 -1.40 -21.50 7.09
C VAL A 45 -2.68 -20.81 6.59
N GLU A 46 -3.60 -20.47 7.49
CA GLU A 46 -4.79 -19.68 7.13
C GLU A 46 -4.43 -18.26 6.69
N ALA A 47 -3.46 -17.62 7.36
CA ALA A 47 -2.92 -16.33 6.93
C ALA A 47 -2.34 -16.40 5.51
N ALA A 48 -1.49 -17.40 5.24
CA ALA A 48 -0.91 -17.65 3.92
C ALA A 48 -2.00 -17.84 2.86
N THR A 49 -3.01 -18.66 3.17
CA THR A 49 -4.13 -18.93 2.25
C THR A 49 -4.90 -17.65 1.91
N GLN A 50 -5.13 -16.77 2.88
CA GLN A 50 -5.80 -15.49 2.64
C GLN A 50 -4.94 -14.51 1.84
N PHE A 51 -3.65 -14.40 2.15
CA PHE A 51 -2.73 -13.58 1.36
C PHE A 51 -2.68 -14.04 -0.10
N GLU A 52 -2.59 -15.35 -0.34
CA GLU A 52 -2.62 -15.91 -1.70
C GLU A 52 -3.93 -15.61 -2.43
N ARG A 53 -5.07 -15.75 -1.74
CA ARG A 53 -6.40 -15.48 -2.30
C ARG A 53 -6.58 -14.00 -2.63
N HIS A 54 -6.18 -13.09 -1.73
CA HIS A 54 -6.23 -11.65 -1.98
C HIS A 54 -5.33 -11.25 -3.16
N ALA A 55 -4.16 -11.90 -3.30
CA ALA A 55 -3.27 -11.66 -4.42
C ALA A 55 -3.83 -12.07 -5.80
N GLU A 56 -4.96 -12.79 -5.84
CA GLU A 56 -5.69 -13.11 -7.07
C GLU A 56 -6.86 -12.17 -7.37
N TYR A 57 -7.20 -11.26 -6.45
CA TYR A 57 -8.32 -10.35 -6.65
C TYR A 57 -8.04 -9.29 -7.73
N PRO A 58 -9.08 -8.82 -8.44
CA PRO A 58 -8.93 -7.74 -9.40
C PRO A 58 -8.31 -6.49 -8.78
N GLY A 59 -7.40 -5.86 -9.52
CA GLY A 59 -6.70 -4.66 -9.07
C GLY A 59 -5.84 -4.86 -7.81
N TYR A 60 -5.49 -6.09 -7.47
CA TYR A 60 -4.55 -6.34 -6.38
C TYR A 60 -3.24 -5.58 -6.61
N ARG A 61 -2.80 -4.89 -5.55
CA ARG A 61 -1.57 -4.12 -5.54
C ARG A 61 -0.94 -4.25 -4.16
N GLY A 62 0.34 -4.59 -4.11
CA GLY A 62 1.07 -4.75 -2.87
C GLY A 62 2.56 -4.54 -3.04
N PHE A 63 3.21 -4.14 -1.95
CA PHE A 63 4.63 -3.87 -1.87
C PHE A 63 5.20 -4.43 -0.58
N ALA A 64 6.43 -4.91 -0.65
CA ALA A 64 7.24 -5.27 0.50
C ALA A 64 8.48 -4.36 0.54
N ALA A 65 8.81 -3.87 1.73
CA ALA A 65 10.06 -3.17 1.99
C ALA A 65 11.11 -4.18 2.42
N VAL A 66 12.21 -4.24 1.69
CA VAL A 66 13.27 -5.23 1.88
C VAL A 66 14.61 -4.55 2.14
N GLU A 67 15.31 -5.00 3.18
CA GLU A 67 16.69 -4.64 3.45
C GLU A 67 17.48 -5.91 3.76
N ALA A 68 18.66 -6.09 3.16
CA ALA A 68 19.52 -7.25 3.40
C ALA A 68 18.81 -8.62 3.33
N ASP A 69 17.88 -8.78 2.36
CA ASP A 69 17.02 -9.95 2.15
C ASP A 69 15.94 -10.21 3.22
N GLU A 70 15.72 -9.26 4.15
CA GLU A 70 14.68 -9.31 5.18
C GLU A 70 13.52 -8.37 4.84
N VAL A 71 12.27 -8.83 5.04
CA VAL A 71 11.08 -7.99 4.88
C VAL A 71 10.85 -7.20 6.17
N LEU A 72 11.05 -5.89 6.10
CA LEU A 72 10.85 -4.98 7.24
C LEU A 72 9.41 -4.46 7.34
N GLY A 73 8.64 -4.58 6.27
CA GLY A 73 7.25 -4.19 6.23
C GLY A 73 6.60 -4.54 4.92
N PHE A 74 5.27 -4.55 4.90
CA PHE A 74 4.50 -4.77 3.70
C PHE A 74 3.18 -4.04 3.74
N VAL A 75 2.60 -3.86 2.56
CA VAL A 75 1.27 -3.29 2.37
C VAL A 75 0.60 -3.98 1.19
N TYR A 76 -0.71 -4.16 1.25
CA TYR A 76 -1.48 -4.50 0.06
C TYR A 76 -2.95 -4.10 0.16
N GLY A 77 -3.57 -4.05 -1.02
CA GLY A 77 -5.01 -3.91 -1.18
C GLY A 77 -5.46 -4.41 -2.54
N TYR A 78 -6.75 -4.28 -2.83
CA TYR A 78 -7.35 -4.72 -4.09
C TYR A 78 -8.62 -3.93 -4.41
N THR A 79 -9.16 -4.11 -5.61
CA THR A 79 -10.46 -3.52 -5.96
C THR A 79 -11.58 -4.20 -5.18
N SER A 80 -12.32 -3.42 -4.40
CA SER A 80 -13.49 -3.88 -3.67
C SER A 80 -14.62 -4.14 -4.66
N ALA A 81 -15.22 -5.33 -4.62
CA ALA A 81 -16.27 -5.71 -5.56
C ALA A 81 -17.32 -6.64 -4.93
N PRO A 82 -18.60 -6.56 -5.35
CA PRO A 82 -19.65 -7.46 -4.88
C PRO A 82 -19.29 -8.94 -5.03
N GLY A 83 -19.64 -9.75 -4.01
CA GLY A 83 -19.31 -11.18 -3.94
C GLY A 83 -17.95 -11.47 -3.29
N GLN A 84 -17.16 -10.45 -2.97
CA GLN A 84 -16.07 -10.56 -2.02
C GLN A 84 -16.66 -10.46 -0.60
N PHE A 85 -16.33 -11.43 0.26
CA PHE A 85 -16.86 -11.49 1.62
C PHE A 85 -16.76 -10.16 2.39
N TYR A 86 -15.60 -9.49 2.33
CA TYR A 86 -15.37 -8.27 3.10
C TYR A 86 -16.16 -7.08 2.55
N HIS A 87 -16.19 -6.91 1.22
CA HIS A 87 -17.05 -5.95 0.53
C HIS A 87 -18.51 -6.10 0.96
N ASP A 88 -19.06 -7.32 0.91
CA ASP A 88 -20.47 -7.56 1.22
C ASP A 88 -20.79 -7.23 2.69
N GLN A 89 -19.85 -7.48 3.61
CA GLN A 89 -19.97 -7.12 5.03
C GLN A 89 -19.95 -5.60 5.24
N LEU A 90 -19.02 -4.89 4.57
CA LEU A 90 -18.98 -3.43 4.61
C LEU A 90 -20.24 -2.83 4.00
N ALA A 91 -20.68 -3.32 2.86
CA ALA A 91 -21.87 -2.83 2.16
C ALA A 91 -23.14 -2.98 3.00
N ALA A 92 -23.30 -4.14 3.66
CA ALA A 92 -24.40 -4.39 4.58
C ALA A 92 -24.40 -3.42 5.77
N THR A 93 -23.22 -3.07 6.28
CA THR A 93 -23.06 -2.15 7.42
C THR A 93 -23.30 -0.70 7.02
N LEU A 94 -22.72 -0.26 5.90
CA LEU A 94 -22.76 1.12 5.44
C LEU A 94 -24.16 1.53 4.93
N GLY A 95 -24.96 0.57 4.48
CA GLY A 95 -26.22 0.84 3.80
C GLY A 95 -26.03 1.31 2.36
N PRO A 96 -27.12 1.44 1.59
CA PRO A 96 -27.05 1.63 0.13
C PRO A 96 -26.36 2.94 -0.28
N ASP A 97 -26.67 4.06 0.36
CA ASP A 97 -26.15 5.36 -0.04
C ASP A 97 -24.63 5.45 0.14
N ARG A 98 -24.13 5.03 1.31
CA ARG A 98 -22.69 5.01 1.60
C ARG A 98 -21.96 3.91 0.85
N THR A 99 -22.60 2.77 0.58
CA THR A 99 -22.04 1.74 -0.30
C THR A 99 -21.81 2.31 -1.70
N SER A 100 -22.78 3.03 -2.26
CA SER A 100 -22.63 3.66 -3.57
C SER A 100 -21.53 4.73 -3.58
N GLU A 101 -21.42 5.53 -2.52
CA GLU A 101 -20.42 6.59 -2.39
C GLU A 101 -19.00 6.01 -2.21
N TRP A 102 -18.84 5.00 -1.35
CA TRP A 102 -17.52 4.56 -0.89
C TRP A 102 -17.02 3.27 -1.52
N LEU A 103 -17.92 2.38 -1.97
CA LEU A 103 -17.57 1.06 -2.49
C LEU A 103 -17.89 0.89 -3.99
N GLY A 104 -18.38 1.96 -4.66
CA GLY A 104 -18.73 1.93 -6.08
C GLY A 104 -17.53 1.79 -7.01
N ASP A 105 -16.46 2.53 -6.74
CA ASP A 105 -15.15 2.40 -7.39
C ASP A 105 -14.03 2.57 -6.35
N CYS A 106 -13.75 1.47 -5.66
CA CYS A 106 -13.00 1.51 -4.40
C CYS A 106 -11.80 0.57 -4.40
N PHE A 107 -10.66 1.10 -3.94
CA PHE A 107 -9.53 0.30 -3.51
C PHE A 107 -9.66 -0.03 -2.01
N GLU A 108 -9.87 -1.29 -1.67
CA GLU A 108 -9.81 -1.75 -0.29
C GLU A 108 -8.34 -1.85 0.15
N PHE A 109 -7.95 -1.05 1.12
CA PHE A 109 -6.62 -1.07 1.75
C PHE A 109 -6.67 -2.07 2.90
N VAL A 110 -6.01 -3.22 2.73
CA VAL A 110 -6.30 -4.43 3.53
C VAL A 110 -5.31 -4.60 4.66
N GLU A 111 -4.01 -4.66 4.33
CA GLU A 111 -2.97 -4.86 5.34
C GLU A 111 -1.88 -3.80 5.19
N LEU A 112 -1.38 -3.33 6.33
CA LEU A 112 -0.16 -2.57 6.47
C LEU A 112 0.53 -3.01 7.76
N ALA A 113 1.72 -3.56 7.64
CA ALA A 113 2.51 -4.00 8.78
C ALA A 113 3.96 -3.57 8.63
N VAL A 114 4.57 -3.21 9.75
CA VAL A 114 5.99 -2.84 9.85
C VAL A 114 6.57 -3.53 11.08
N ALA A 115 7.73 -4.14 10.90
CA ALA A 115 8.51 -4.78 11.97
C ALA A 115 8.77 -3.79 13.11
N ASP A 116 8.79 -4.28 14.35
CA ASP A 116 8.82 -3.43 15.54
C ASP A 116 10.05 -2.50 15.59
N ASP A 117 11.20 -2.99 15.14
CA ASP A 117 12.48 -2.29 15.03
C ASP A 117 12.53 -1.28 13.88
N ALA A 118 11.78 -1.51 12.80
CA ALA A 118 11.65 -0.59 11.66
C ALA A 118 10.57 0.51 11.85
N ARG A 119 9.84 0.52 12.98
CA ARG A 119 8.79 1.51 13.24
C ARG A 119 9.33 2.89 13.59
N ARG A 120 8.51 3.92 13.35
CA ARG A 120 8.78 5.35 13.62
C ARG A 120 9.90 5.96 12.77
N GLN A 121 10.27 5.29 11.68
CA GLN A 121 11.29 5.73 10.72
C GLN A 121 10.70 6.20 9.38
N GLY A 122 9.37 6.34 9.28
CA GLY A 122 8.69 6.76 8.05
C GLY A 122 8.17 5.61 7.16
N LEU A 123 8.72 4.40 7.32
CA LEU A 123 8.42 3.26 6.44
C LEU A 123 6.93 2.93 6.25
N GLY A 124 6.12 3.02 7.32
CA GLY A 124 4.69 2.79 7.22
C GLY A 124 3.96 3.83 6.37
N THR A 125 4.41 5.09 6.41
CA THR A 125 3.91 6.16 5.54
C THR A 125 4.33 5.91 4.10
N ASP A 126 5.59 5.52 3.87
CA ASP A 126 6.11 5.29 2.52
C ASP A 126 5.40 4.12 1.83
N LEU A 127 5.19 3.00 2.54
CA LEU A 127 4.40 1.88 2.04
C LEU A 127 2.96 2.30 1.73
N HIS A 128 2.33 3.03 2.64
CA HIS A 128 0.98 3.55 2.46
C HIS A 128 0.86 4.44 1.22
N ASP A 129 1.76 5.41 1.05
CA ASP A 129 1.71 6.33 -0.09
C ASP A 129 2.02 5.57 -1.40
N THR A 130 2.97 4.62 -1.38
CA THR A 130 3.35 3.82 -2.57
C THR A 130 2.22 2.92 -3.09
N VAL A 131 1.42 2.32 -2.18
CA VAL A 131 0.32 1.45 -2.62
C VAL A 131 -0.83 2.25 -3.25
N LEU A 132 -1.04 3.50 -2.81
CA LEU A 132 -2.10 4.37 -3.30
C LEU A 132 -1.68 5.20 -4.53
N ASP A 133 -0.38 5.39 -4.74
CA ASP A 133 0.16 6.10 -5.89
C ASP A 133 -0.23 5.44 -7.23
N GLY A 134 -0.65 6.24 -8.18
CA GLY A 134 -1.15 5.83 -9.49
C GLY A 134 -2.48 5.06 -9.50
N LEU A 135 -3.24 5.02 -8.40
CA LEU A 135 -4.54 4.34 -8.41
C LEU A 135 -5.57 5.10 -9.25
N VAL A 136 -6.43 4.33 -9.92
CA VAL A 136 -7.50 4.87 -10.79
C VAL A 136 -8.85 4.95 -10.09
N HIS A 137 -8.96 4.35 -8.90
CA HIS A 137 -10.17 4.31 -8.10
C HIS A 137 -10.51 5.70 -7.55
N GLU A 138 -11.80 6.00 -7.38
CA GLU A 138 -12.26 7.26 -6.77
C GLU A 138 -12.09 7.29 -5.25
N THR A 139 -12.18 6.13 -4.59
CA THR A 139 -12.09 6.01 -3.14
C THR A 139 -11.17 4.89 -2.70
N SER A 140 -10.73 4.97 -1.45
CA SER A 140 -10.15 3.85 -0.73
C SER A 140 -10.78 3.72 0.66
N VAL A 141 -10.97 2.47 1.09
CA VAL A 141 -11.52 2.16 2.42
C VAL A 141 -10.61 1.21 3.16
N LEU A 142 -10.59 1.36 4.49
CA LEU A 142 -9.95 0.42 5.40
C LEU A 142 -10.78 0.28 6.68
N THR A 143 -10.48 -0.77 7.43
CA THR A 143 -10.96 -0.90 8.80
C THR A 143 -9.79 -0.96 9.75
N THR A 144 -9.96 -0.38 10.93
CA THR A 144 -8.98 -0.54 12.01
C THR A 144 -9.69 -0.58 13.35
N GLY A 145 -9.07 -1.23 14.34
CA GLY A 145 -9.65 -1.33 15.67
C GLY A 145 -9.82 0.05 16.31
N VAL A 146 -10.93 0.25 17.05
CA VAL A 146 -11.20 1.51 17.75
C VAL A 146 -10.03 1.92 18.66
N GLU A 147 -9.45 0.96 19.39
CA GLU A 147 -8.32 1.17 20.31
C GLU A 147 -6.93 1.14 19.62
N ASN A 148 -6.86 1.13 18.28
CA ASN A 148 -5.58 1.18 17.57
C ASN A 148 -5.18 2.62 17.26
N GLU A 149 -4.95 3.44 18.30
CA GLU A 149 -4.64 4.87 18.10
C GLU A 149 -3.39 5.13 17.24
N PRO A 150 -2.31 4.32 17.31
CA PRO A 150 -1.17 4.51 16.41
C PRO A 150 -1.55 4.40 14.93
N ALA A 151 -2.33 3.40 14.55
CA ALA A 151 -2.79 3.24 13.17
C ALA A 151 -3.77 4.35 12.78
N ARG A 152 -4.74 4.67 13.65
CA ARG A 152 -5.71 5.74 13.41
C ARG A 152 -5.03 7.08 13.16
N ARG A 153 -4.03 7.46 13.98
CA ARG A 153 -3.24 8.69 13.77
C ARG A 153 -2.41 8.68 12.50
N LEU A 154 -1.96 7.51 12.03
CA LEU A 154 -1.28 7.39 10.74
C LEU A 154 -2.28 7.70 9.62
N TYR A 155 -3.42 7.02 9.59
CA TYR A 155 -4.44 7.24 8.57
C TYR A 155 -5.02 8.66 8.59
N GLU A 156 -5.36 9.21 9.75
CA GLU A 156 -5.88 10.60 9.87
C GLU A 156 -4.90 11.63 9.29
N ARG A 157 -3.59 11.48 9.54
CA ARG A 157 -2.56 12.38 8.98
C ARG A 157 -2.41 12.20 7.47
N ASN A 158 -2.69 11.02 6.96
CA ASN A 158 -2.58 10.66 5.55
C ASN A 158 -3.92 10.80 4.80
N GLY A 159 -4.84 11.64 5.29
CA GLY A 159 -6.05 12.06 4.56
C GLY A 159 -7.26 11.16 4.73
N TRP A 160 -7.21 10.16 5.62
CA TRP A 160 -8.35 9.29 5.89
C TRP A 160 -9.29 9.92 6.92
N ARG A 161 -10.59 9.68 6.76
CA ARG A 161 -11.62 10.09 7.71
C ARG A 161 -12.49 8.92 8.12
N THR A 162 -12.96 8.90 9.36
CA THR A 162 -13.96 7.91 9.80
C THR A 162 -15.25 8.12 9.01
N ILE A 163 -15.72 7.07 8.34
CA ILE A 163 -16.99 7.04 7.60
C ILE A 163 -18.05 6.19 8.31
N HIS A 164 -17.63 5.30 9.22
CA HIS A 164 -18.52 4.55 10.09
C HIS A 164 -17.81 4.20 11.42
N ASP A 165 -18.46 4.48 12.56
CA ASP A 165 -17.82 4.38 13.88
C ASP A 165 -17.86 2.98 14.50
N SER A 166 -18.69 2.07 13.97
CA SER A 166 -18.85 0.72 14.50
C SER A 166 -19.03 -0.32 13.40
N PHE A 167 -18.01 -1.14 13.20
CA PHE A 167 -18.03 -2.28 12.31
C PHE A 167 -17.54 -3.50 13.07
N GLU A 168 -18.37 -4.54 13.11
CA GLU A 168 -18.08 -5.78 13.82
C GLU A 168 -18.10 -6.94 12.82
N LEU A 169 -16.95 -7.58 12.65
CA LEU A 169 -16.87 -8.83 11.90
C LEU A 169 -17.18 -9.97 12.87
N ASN A 170 -18.29 -10.67 12.66
CA ASN A 170 -18.69 -11.86 13.43
C ASN A 170 -18.86 -11.62 14.95
N GLY A 171 -19.16 -10.39 15.37
CA GLY A 171 -19.43 -10.06 16.78
C GLY A 171 -18.19 -9.97 17.67
N THR A 172 -16.99 -9.87 17.07
CA THR A 172 -15.73 -9.73 17.81
C THR A 172 -15.08 -8.38 17.49
N ASN A 173 -14.70 -7.66 18.55
CA ASN A 173 -13.85 -6.46 18.56
C ASN A 173 -14.30 -5.27 17.66
N PRO A 174 -14.69 -4.13 18.26
CA PRO A 174 -15.21 -2.99 17.49
C PRO A 174 -14.11 -2.36 16.62
N MET A 175 -14.45 -2.14 15.36
CA MET A 175 -13.62 -1.43 14.39
C MET A 175 -14.32 -0.16 13.92
N VAL A 176 -13.51 0.80 13.47
CA VAL A 176 -13.99 1.92 12.66
C VAL A 176 -13.72 1.62 11.19
N VAL A 177 -14.62 2.07 10.32
CA VAL A 177 -14.40 2.13 8.88
C VAL A 177 -13.90 3.53 8.57
N MET A 178 -12.74 3.61 7.93
CA MET A 178 -12.16 4.86 7.44
C MET A 178 -12.19 4.87 5.92
N GLY A 179 -12.46 6.03 5.35
CA GLY A 179 -12.47 6.27 3.91
C GLY A 179 -11.54 7.43 3.55
N ARG A 180 -10.96 7.35 2.36
CA ARG A 180 -10.20 8.42 1.72
C ARG A 180 -10.67 8.59 0.28
N GLU A 181 -10.95 9.82 -0.11
CA GLU A 181 -11.15 10.16 -1.52
C GLU A 181 -9.78 10.22 -2.20
N LEU A 182 -9.65 9.56 -3.34
CA LEU A 182 -8.43 9.54 -4.13
C LEU A 182 -8.53 10.60 -5.22
N SER A 183 -7.45 11.35 -5.41
CA SER A 183 -7.40 12.48 -6.34
C SER A 183 -6.62 12.14 -7.61
N GLU A 184 -6.78 12.95 -8.67
CA GLU A 184 -5.92 12.85 -9.86
C GLU A 184 -4.43 13.05 -9.53
N GLU A 185 -4.10 13.71 -8.40
CA GLU A 185 -2.73 13.84 -7.91
C GLU A 185 -2.19 12.51 -7.38
N ASP A 186 -3.04 11.70 -6.77
CA ASP A 186 -2.70 10.33 -6.38
C ASP A 186 -2.55 9.44 -7.62
N ALA A 187 -3.23 9.72 -8.74
CA ALA A 187 -3.14 8.94 -9.97
C ALA A 187 -1.87 9.19 -10.82
N ARG A 188 -0.96 10.09 -10.40
CA ARG A 188 0.18 10.52 -11.24
C ARG A 188 1.41 9.62 -11.03
N PRO A 189 1.83 8.81 -12.02
CA PRO A 189 3.02 7.98 -11.86
C PRO A 189 4.29 8.83 -11.70
N LEU A 190 5.15 8.46 -10.75
CA LEU A 190 6.51 8.99 -10.61
C LEU A 190 7.43 8.54 -11.78
N ALA A 191 7.30 9.23 -12.92
CA ALA A 191 8.34 9.42 -13.93
C ALA A 191 8.02 10.77 -14.60
N GLU A 192 8.88 11.79 -14.66
CA GLU A 192 10.21 11.80 -15.25
C GLU A 192 11.09 12.91 -14.61
N THR A 193 12.19 12.56 -13.94
CA THR A 193 13.37 13.43 -13.86
C THR A 193 14.50 12.81 -14.66
N VAL A 194 14.33 12.70 -15.97
CA VAL A 194 15.44 12.51 -16.89
C VAL A 194 15.83 13.89 -17.42
N GLY A 195 16.94 14.40 -16.91
CA GLY A 195 17.56 15.62 -17.40
C GLY A 195 17.81 15.51 -18.90
N THR A 196 17.17 16.38 -19.68
CA THR A 196 17.52 16.56 -21.08
C THR A 196 18.85 17.32 -21.13
N ALA A 197 19.96 16.58 -21.12
CA ALA A 197 21.23 17.09 -21.60
C ALA A 197 21.10 17.30 -23.12
N GLY A 198 20.94 18.56 -23.53
CA GLY A 198 20.91 18.93 -24.94
C GLY A 198 22.25 18.59 -25.62
N PRO A 199 22.25 18.14 -26.88
CA PRO A 199 23.50 18.01 -27.61
C PRO A 199 23.97 19.41 -28.03
N SER A 200 25.08 19.83 -27.42
CA SER A 200 25.97 20.88 -27.92
C SER A 200 26.45 20.50 -29.32
N GLY A 201 25.88 21.13 -30.33
CA GLY A 201 26.41 21.11 -31.70
C GLY A 201 27.46 22.18 -31.86
N SER A 202 28.74 21.82 -31.81
CA SER A 202 29.83 22.64 -32.35
C SER A 202 30.14 22.23 -33.79
N PRO A 203 30.36 23.18 -34.73
CA PRO A 203 30.65 22.90 -36.11
C PRO A 203 32.15 22.67 -36.30
N SER A 204 32.55 21.64 -37.04
CA SER A 204 33.95 21.45 -37.45
C SER A 204 34.05 20.66 -38.75
N ASP A 205 34.05 21.43 -39.84
CA ASP A 205 34.87 21.28 -41.04
C ASP A 205 35.63 19.97 -41.26
N ARG A 206 35.33 19.31 -42.39
CA ARG A 206 36.32 18.89 -43.40
C ARG A 206 35.64 18.17 -44.56
N ARG A 207 35.80 18.71 -45.78
CA ARG A 207 36.27 17.96 -46.98
C ARG A 207 36.51 18.91 -48.18
N ARG A 208 37.79 19.10 -48.50
CA ARG A 208 38.31 19.08 -49.90
C ARG A 208 38.03 17.66 -50.43
N SER A 209 37.73 17.35 -51.70
CA SER A 209 38.26 17.73 -53.03
C SER A 209 37.38 16.95 -54.05
N GLY A 210 36.94 17.47 -55.21
CA GLY A 210 37.69 17.52 -56.48
C GLY A 210 36.81 17.06 -57.68
N GLY A 211 37.07 17.60 -58.89
CA GLY A 211 36.49 17.25 -60.21
C GLY A 211 35.21 18.03 -60.55
N ASP A 212 35.06 18.77 -61.65
CA ASP A 212 35.72 18.83 -62.97
C ASP A 212 35.84 20.30 -63.42
#